data_AF-A0A6A5FVG6-F1
#
_entry.id   AF-A0A6A5FVG6-F1
#
_cell.length_a   1.000
_cell.length_b   1.000
_cell.length_c   1.000
_cell.angle_alpha   90.00
_cell.angle_beta   90.00
_cell.angle_gamma   90.00
#
_symmetry.space_group_name_H-M   'P 1'
#
loop_
_entity.id
_entity.type
_entity.pdbx_description
1 polymer ?
#
loop_
_entity_poly.entity_id
_entity_poly.type
_entity_poly.pdbx_seq_one_letter_code
_entity_poly.pdbx_strand_id
1 'polypeptide(L)'
;MLNQDRETKILLEQRNQDLTDAVVQGLDKMPWKECERCSREFEPSGDRVPKVLKCGHTLCWGCIKHISHLDFIKCPFCETVFVFSEKDNIDKLLKNFAALRM
;
A
#
# COMPACT_ATOMS: atom_id res chain seq x y z
N MET A 1 29.63 31.29 -8.00
CA MET A 1 29.36 29.98 -8.58
C MET A 1 29.99 28.86 -7.75
N LEU A 2 31.30 28.58 -7.84
CA LEU A 2 31.93 27.43 -7.13
C LEU A 2 31.68 27.35 -5.61
N ASN A 3 31.63 28.48 -4.89
CA ASN A 3 31.35 28.47 -3.45
C ASN A 3 29.88 28.18 -3.10
N GLN A 4 28.94 28.68 -3.92
CA GLN A 4 27.51 28.42 -3.76
C GLN A 4 27.18 26.95 -4.07
N ASP A 5 27.87 26.36 -5.04
CA ASP A 5 27.73 24.94 -5.36
C ASP A 5 28.23 24.05 -4.22
N ARG A 6 29.31 24.47 -3.54
CA ARG A 6 29.87 23.77 -2.38
C ARG A 6 28.95 23.84 -1.16
N GLU A 7 28.40 25.01 -0.87
CA GLU A 7 27.41 25.20 0.20
C GLU A 7 26.14 24.38 -0.05
N THR A 8 25.66 24.38 -1.30
CA THR A 8 24.50 23.58 -1.72
C THR A 8 24.77 22.09 -1.51
N LYS A 9 25.98 21.62 -1.86
CA LYS A 9 26.37 20.22 -1.66
C LYS A 9 26.34 19.81 -0.18
N ILE A 10 26.92 20.64 0.70
CA ILE A 10 26.95 20.38 2.14
C ILE A 10 25.53 20.31 2.71
N LEU A 11 24.66 21.24 2.30
CA LEU A 11 23.26 21.27 2.74
C LEU A 11 22.50 20.01 2.30
N LEU A 12 22.72 19.55 1.07
CA LEU A 12 22.10 18.33 0.55
C LEU A 12 22.59 17.08 1.29
N GLU A 13 23.89 17.01 1.59
CA GLU A 13 24.47 15.91 2.38
C GLU A 13 23.88 15.88 3.79
N GLN A 14 23.76 17.02 4.45
CA GLN A 14 23.09 17.13 5.76
C GLN A 14 21.63 16.69 5.69
N ARG A 15 20.87 17.18 4.73
CA ARG A 15 19.46 16.80 4.56
C ARG A 15 19.30 15.30 4.28
N ASN A 16 20.18 14.70 3.49
CA ASN A 16 20.15 13.27 3.23
C ASN A 16 20.45 12.46 4.49
N GLN A 17 21.36 12.94 5.33
CA GLN A 17 21.64 12.32 6.63
C GLN A 17 20.43 12.41 7.55
N ASP A 18 19.81 13.59 7.69
CA ASP A 18 18.62 13.79 8.53
C ASP A 18 17.44 12.91 8.08
N LEU A 19 17.24 12.76 6.76
CA LEU A 19 16.23 11.87 6.20
C LEU A 19 16.55 10.40 6.50
N THR A 20 17.83 10.01 6.40
CA THR A 20 18.26 8.65 6.71
C THR A 20 18.03 8.32 8.18
N ASP A 21 18.38 9.24 9.07
CA ASP A 21 18.21 9.07 10.52
C ASP A 21 16.73 9.02 10.88
N ALA A 22 15.87 9.84 10.26
CA ALA A 22 14.42 9.78 10.45
C ALA A 22 13.81 8.46 9.96
N VAL A 23 14.33 7.89 8.87
CA VAL A 23 13.92 6.57 8.39
C VAL A 23 14.36 5.48 9.38
N VAL A 24 15.62 5.50 9.82
CA VAL A 24 16.16 4.49 10.76
C VAL A 24 15.46 4.55 12.11
N GLN A 25 15.22 5.75 12.65
CA GLN A 25 14.54 5.95 13.94
C GLN A 25 13.02 5.68 13.86
N GLY A 26 12.42 5.75 12.68
CA GLY A 26 10.97 5.60 12.46
C GLY A 26 10.50 4.20 12.02
N LEU A 27 11.36 3.18 12.01
CA LEU A 27 11.05 1.86 11.47
C LEU A 27 10.58 0.83 12.53
N ASP A 28 9.47 1.15 13.21
CA ASP A 28 8.51 0.12 13.64
C ASP A 28 7.40 -0.03 12.58
N LYS A 29 7.76 0.12 11.29
CA LYS A 29 6.81 -0.10 10.22
C LYS A 29 6.59 -1.60 10.08
N MET A 30 5.33 -1.98 10.11
CA MET A 30 4.87 -3.33 9.78
C MET A 30 4.22 -3.25 8.40
N PRO A 31 4.97 -3.40 7.29
CA PRO A 31 4.43 -3.19 5.94
C PRO A 31 3.22 -4.07 5.65
N TRP A 32 3.15 -5.25 6.28
CA TRP A 32 2.03 -6.17 6.16
C TRP A 32 0.73 -5.66 6.79
N LYS A 33 0.79 -4.61 7.61
CA LYS A 33 -0.39 -3.94 8.20
C LYS A 33 -0.92 -2.80 7.35
N GLU A 34 -0.24 -2.40 6.27
CA GLU A 34 -0.65 -1.28 5.45
C GLU A 34 -1.12 -1.74 4.07
N CYS A 35 -2.07 -1.00 3.50
CA CYS A 35 -2.47 -1.19 2.11
C CYS A 35 -1.33 -0.75 1.18
N GLU A 36 -0.79 -1.66 0.37
CA GLU A 36 0.28 -1.36 -0.60
C GLU A 36 -0.09 -0.26 -1.61
N ARG A 37 -1.39 0.00 -1.83
CA ARG A 37 -1.86 1.04 -2.76
C ARG A 37 -1.97 2.44 -2.13
N CYS A 38 -2.42 2.54 -0.88
CA CYS A 38 -2.70 3.84 -0.25
C CYS A 38 -1.87 4.12 1.00
N SER A 39 -1.03 3.17 1.41
CA SER A 39 -0.11 3.26 2.56
C SER A 39 -0.80 3.64 3.86
N ARG A 40 -2.07 3.20 4.02
CA ARG A 40 -2.84 3.36 5.25
C ARG A 40 -2.94 2.02 5.95
N GLU A 41 -2.83 2.05 7.27
CA GLU A 41 -3.01 0.88 8.13
C GLU A 41 -4.39 0.26 7.95
N PHE A 42 -4.43 -1.07 7.95
CA PHE A 42 -5.64 -1.86 7.83
C PHE A 42 -6.47 -1.79 9.11
N GLU A 43 -7.78 -1.94 8.96
CA GLU A 43 -8.73 -1.98 10.08
C GLU A 43 -9.58 -3.24 10.07
N PRO A 44 -10.13 -3.64 11.22
CA PRO A 44 -11.03 -4.78 11.29
C PRO A 44 -12.33 -4.60 10.47
N SER A 45 -12.75 -3.37 10.18
CA SER A 45 -14.01 -3.06 9.50
C SER A 45 -13.90 -1.79 8.65
N GLY A 46 -14.98 -1.46 7.92
CA GLY A 46 -15.02 -0.28 7.05
C GLY A 46 -14.15 -0.40 5.80
N ASP A 47 -13.80 0.75 5.21
CA ASP A 47 -13.06 0.80 3.94
C ASP A 47 -11.58 0.41 4.08
N ARG A 48 -11.07 0.35 5.31
CA ARG A 48 -9.70 -0.10 5.58
C ARG A 48 -9.59 -1.60 5.85
N VAL A 49 -10.68 -2.37 5.69
CA VAL A 49 -10.61 -3.83 5.84
C VAL A 49 -9.71 -4.47 4.78
N PRO A 50 -8.72 -5.30 5.15
CA PRO A 50 -7.82 -5.94 4.21
C PRO A 50 -8.52 -7.10 3.51
N LYS A 51 -8.48 -7.10 2.18
CA LYS A 51 -9.14 -8.07 1.32
C LYS A 51 -8.12 -8.65 0.36
N VAL A 52 -8.15 -9.97 0.19
CA VAL A 52 -7.21 -10.73 -0.65
C VAL A 52 -7.81 -10.89 -2.04
N LEU A 53 -7.13 -10.39 -3.06
CA LEU A 53 -7.45 -10.69 -4.46
C LEU A 53 -7.11 -12.15 -4.75
N LYS A 54 -7.68 -12.74 -5.81
CA LYS A 54 -7.43 -14.14 -6.18
C LYS A 54 -5.94 -14.45 -6.51
N CYS A 55 -5.11 -13.44 -6.82
CA CYS A 55 -3.66 -13.59 -6.99
C CYS A 55 -2.88 -13.62 -5.66
N GLY A 56 -3.53 -13.35 -4.52
CA GLY A 56 -2.88 -13.31 -3.20
C GLY A 56 -2.54 -11.91 -2.70
N HIS A 57 -2.51 -10.87 -3.56
CA HIS A 57 -2.25 -9.50 -3.13
C HIS A 57 -3.38 -8.98 -2.23
N THR A 58 -3.00 -8.24 -1.18
CA THR A 58 -3.95 -7.67 -0.22
C THR A 58 -4.09 -6.17 -0.44
N LEU A 59 -5.34 -5.70 -0.58
CA LEU A 59 -5.66 -4.27 -0.62
C LEU A 59 -6.76 -3.97 0.38
N CYS A 60 -6.87 -2.70 0.79
CA CYS A 60 -8.02 -2.29 1.59
C CYS A 60 -9.28 -2.25 0.71
N TRP A 61 -10.44 -2.50 1.32
CA TRP A 61 -11.72 -2.53 0.62
C TRP A 61 -12.02 -1.26 -0.17
N GLY A 62 -11.72 -0.09 0.39
CA GLY A 62 -11.86 1.20 -0.30
C GLY A 62 -11.04 1.28 -1.59
N CYS A 63 -9.81 0.77 -1.57
CA CYS A 63 -8.97 0.70 -2.76
C CYS A 63 -9.52 -0.28 -3.80
N ILE A 64 -10.05 -1.43 -3.36
CA ILE A 64 -10.67 -2.42 -4.26
C ILE A 64 -11.88 -1.83 -4.97
N LYS A 65 -12.79 -1.16 -4.24
CA LYS A 65 -13.94 -0.47 -4.83
C LYS A 65 -13.52 0.54 -5.90
N HIS A 66 -12.39 1.20 -5.72
CA HIS A 66 -11.89 2.23 -6.65
C HIS A 66 -11.30 1.66 -7.94
N ILE A 67 -10.74 0.45 -7.91
CA ILE A 67 -10.13 -0.20 -9.10
C ILE A 67 -11.02 -1.31 -9.70
N SER A 68 -12.13 -1.62 -9.03
CA SER A 68 -13.12 -2.58 -9.52
C SER A 68 -13.90 -1.97 -10.67
N HIS A 69 -14.08 -2.75 -11.72
CA HIS A 69 -15.11 -2.52 -12.73
C HIS A 69 -16.34 -3.39 -12.42
N LEU A 70 -17.41 -3.23 -13.20
CA LEU A 70 -18.65 -4.01 -13.04
C LEU A 70 -18.38 -5.51 -13.18
N ASP A 71 -17.60 -5.89 -14.19
CA ASP A 71 -17.44 -7.30 -14.59
C ASP A 71 -16.05 -7.85 -14.29
N PHE A 72 -15.11 -7.01 -13.85
CA PHE A 72 -13.76 -7.48 -13.55
C PHE A 72 -12.99 -6.56 -12.60
N ILE A 73 -11.88 -7.08 -12.10
CA ILE A 73 -10.85 -6.31 -11.41
C ILE A 73 -9.47 -6.73 -11.93
N LYS A 74 -8.60 -5.75 -12.18
CA LYS A 74 -7.19 -5.99 -12.51
C LYS A 74 -6.33 -5.70 -11.28
N CYS A 75 -5.50 -6.65 -10.87
CA CYS A 75 -4.54 -6.43 -9.80
C CYS A 75 -3.53 -5.34 -10.21
N PRO A 76 -3.29 -4.30 -9.39
CA PRO A 76 -2.36 -3.24 -9.74
C PRO A 76 -0.89 -3.63 -9.57
N PHE A 77 -0.59 -4.80 -8.99
CA PHE A 77 0.77 -5.24 -8.67
C PHE A 77 1.31 -6.32 -9.61
N CYS A 78 0.47 -7.28 -10.02
CA CYS A 78 0.85 -8.39 -10.89
C CYS A 78 0.01 -8.47 -12.17
N GLU A 79 -0.82 -7.47 -12.43
CA GLU A 79 -1.65 -7.33 -13.64
C GLU A 79 -2.67 -8.46 -13.89
N THR A 80 -2.78 -9.43 -12.99
CA THR A 80 -3.76 -10.51 -13.11
C THR A 80 -5.17 -9.96 -13.10
N VAL A 81 -5.97 -10.37 -14.09
CA VAL A 81 -7.37 -9.97 -14.25
C VAL A 81 -8.28 -11.06 -13.69
N PHE A 82 -9.27 -10.65 -12.90
CA PHE A 82 -10.33 -11.51 -12.40
C PHE A 82 -11.66 -11.03 -12.92
N VAL A 83 -12.30 -11.85 -13.74
CA VAL A 83 -13.66 -11.62 -14.23
C VAL A 83 -14.66 -12.12 -13.19
N PHE A 84 -15.70 -11.35 -12.97
CA PHE A 84 -16.80 -11.61 -12.06
C PHE A 84 -17.89 -12.42 -12.75
N SER A 85 -18.66 -13.17 -11.95
CA SER A 85 -19.84 -13.89 -12.41
C SER A 85 -21.04 -13.42 -11.59
N GLU A 86 -22.25 -13.84 -11.92
CA GLU A 86 -23.44 -13.54 -11.10
C GLU A 86 -23.28 -13.96 -9.63
N LYS A 87 -22.43 -14.97 -9.37
CA LYS A 87 -22.15 -15.50 -8.05
C LYS A 87 -20.82 -15.03 -7.47
N ASP A 88 -20.05 -14.18 -8.14
CA ASP A 88 -18.72 -13.79 -7.67
C ASP A 88 -18.45 -12.32 -7.96
N ASN A 89 -18.19 -11.55 -6.90
CA ASN A 89 -17.98 -10.11 -6.96
C ASN A 89 -16.98 -9.68 -5.88
N ILE A 90 -16.66 -8.39 -5.85
CA ILE A 90 -15.73 -7.82 -4.88
C ILE A 90 -16.14 -8.07 -3.41
N ASP A 91 -17.45 -8.12 -3.08
CA ASP A 91 -17.91 -8.31 -1.69
C ASP A 91 -17.51 -9.67 -1.12
N LYS A 92 -17.40 -10.68 -2.00
CA LYS A 92 -17.04 -12.05 -1.66
C LYS A 92 -15.54 -12.28 -1.46
N LEU A 93 -14.71 -11.27 -1.72
CA LEU A 93 -13.28 -11.35 -1.46
C LEU A 93 -13.02 -11.61 0.03
N LEU A 94 -12.09 -12.54 0.29
CA LEU A 94 -11.77 -12.98 1.64
C LEU A 94 -11.03 -11.89 2.40
N LYS A 95 -11.32 -11.77 3.70
CA LYS A 95 -10.61 -10.87 4.60
C LYS A 95 -9.25 -11.48 4.97
N ASN A 96 -8.19 -10.69 4.89
CA ASN A 96 -6.87 -11.10 5.37
C ASN A 96 -6.76 -10.86 6.88
N PHE A 97 -7.06 -11.87 7.70
CA PHE A 97 -6.95 -11.74 9.15
C PHE A 97 -5.50 -11.65 9.65
N ALA A 98 -4.52 -12.13 8.87
CA ALA A 98 -3.11 -12.04 9.26
C ALA A 98 -2.60 -10.59 9.21
N ALA A 99 -3.07 -9.80 8.23
CA ALA A 99 -2.76 -8.38 8.10
C ALA A 99 -3.30 -7.50 9.26
N LEU A 100 -4.17 -8.06 10.11
CA LEU A 100 -4.73 -7.36 11.29
C LEU A 100 -4.11 -7.80 12.61
N ARG A 101 -3.20 -8.78 12.61
CA ARG A 101 -2.57 -9.31 13.83
C ARG A 101 -1.26 -8.58 14.11
N MET A 102 -0.91 -8.48 15.39
CA MET A 102 0.39 -8.02 15.89
C MET A 102 1.41 -9.16 15.80
#